data_AF-A0AAQ3M0A7-F1
#
_entry.id   AF-A0AAQ3M0A7-F1
#
_cell.length_a   1.000
_cell.length_b   1.000
_cell.length_c   1.000
_cell.angle_alpha   90.00
_cell.angle_beta   90.00
_cell.angle_gamma   90.00
#
_symmetry.space_group_name_H-M   'P 1'
#
loop_
_entity.id
_entity.type
_entity.pdbx_description
1 polymer ?
#
loop_
_entity_poly.entity_id
_entity_poly.type
_entity_poly.pdbx_seq_one_letter_code
_entity_poly.pdbx_strand_id
1 'polypeptide(L)'
;MAQVKKVPRGLFDLPNEILLTVFNRFSVPDLVQFMTISRHIHSLILRLLHHRLQIAAGLAGYTLYVECFHPSAQWTPTATKLFCVPIGGERLSDPSLDDQEVVDCVGAGKKIAAHYSRFRPQGNEPTYKKRRESTRRPGDIPGSRTYSLYQDSEEGTLTGDDEAVCDTVTIDSHDLFSQLMTLSYIGQRDPGTGLLFKVQDIGEGTIRVWRDWLSQRCEKKTWTDGDPIAIHHDSADTSDDKANSNRDNTVEKINPTKDCKVLWANTRDYNVGIKFRVKERKWDKDDPLINSNDVDAAVSYVVEFEEVFVKTTHLLLELEKAEAMITNQSERAIVFGSFAAGNIQVETAGGQLRYEP
;
A
#
# COMPACT_ATOMS: atom_id res chain seq x y z
N MET A 1 55.62 9.28 -41.49
CA MET A 1 54.16 9.16 -41.28
C MET A 1 53.94 8.34 -40.02
N ALA A 2 53.64 8.97 -38.89
CA ALA A 2 53.43 8.26 -37.63
C ALA A 2 52.07 7.55 -37.66
N GLN A 3 52.07 6.23 -37.51
CA GLN A 3 50.85 5.46 -37.39
C GLN A 3 50.16 5.81 -36.07
N VAL A 4 49.01 6.48 -36.16
CA VAL A 4 48.09 6.67 -35.04
C VAL A 4 47.59 5.28 -34.65
N LYS A 5 48.14 4.70 -33.59
CA LYS A 5 47.59 3.48 -32.98
C LYS A 5 46.15 3.78 -32.57
N LYS A 6 45.18 3.22 -33.29
CA LYS A 6 43.78 3.18 -32.84
C LYS A 6 43.75 2.27 -31.61
N VAL A 7 43.81 2.87 -30.43
CA VAL A 7 43.50 2.17 -29.18
C VAL A 7 42.03 1.79 -29.26
N PRO A 8 41.67 0.49 -29.22
CA PRO A 8 40.27 0.11 -29.14
C PRO A 8 39.73 0.66 -27.82
N ARG A 9 38.84 1.65 -27.90
CA ARG A 9 38.14 2.19 -26.73
C ARG A 9 37.05 1.18 -26.37
N GLY A 10 37.29 0.42 -25.32
CA GLY A 10 36.31 -0.53 -24.81
C GLY A 10 35.18 0.17 -24.06
N LEU A 11 34.04 -0.50 -23.90
CA LEU A 11 32.95 -0.03 -23.05
C LEU A 11 33.43 0.22 -21.59
N PHE A 12 34.44 -0.52 -21.16
CA PHE A 12 35.02 -0.42 -19.81
C PHE A 12 36.03 0.72 -19.64
N ASP A 13 36.39 1.43 -20.71
CA ASP A 13 37.24 2.63 -20.63
C ASP A 13 36.41 3.90 -20.37
N LEU A 14 35.08 3.78 -20.37
CA LEU A 14 34.17 4.89 -20.07
C LEU A 14 34.12 5.16 -18.55
N PRO A 15 33.98 6.43 -18.14
CA PRO A 15 33.72 6.75 -16.74
C PRO A 15 32.42 6.09 -16.24
N ASN A 16 32.41 5.71 -14.96
CA ASN A 16 31.28 5.03 -14.31
C ASN A 16 29.97 5.82 -14.45
N GLU A 17 30.06 7.15 -14.47
CA GLU A 17 28.92 8.07 -14.61
C GLU A 17 28.25 7.93 -15.98
N ILE A 18 29.04 7.73 -17.04
CA ILE A 18 28.51 7.53 -18.39
C ILE A 18 27.83 6.17 -18.48
N LEU A 19 28.41 5.14 -17.86
CA LEU A 19 27.78 3.82 -17.80
C LEU A 19 26.48 3.85 -17.00
N LEU A 20 26.46 4.51 -15.84
CA LEU A 20 25.25 4.65 -15.01
C LEU A 20 24.15 5.43 -15.71
N THR A 21 24.48 6.52 -16.42
CA THR A 21 23.49 7.28 -17.19
C THR A 21 22.89 6.49 -18.34
N VAL A 22 23.70 5.66 -19.01
CA VAL A 22 23.21 4.72 -20.04
C VAL A 22 22.33 3.64 -19.41
N PHE A 23 22.77 2.99 -18.32
CA PHE A 23 22.00 1.96 -17.63
C PHE A 23 20.68 2.48 -17.06
N ASN A 24 20.62 3.73 -16.61
CA ASN A 24 19.38 4.33 -16.10
C ASN A 24 18.25 4.44 -17.14
N ARG A 25 18.54 4.26 -18.44
CA ARG A 25 17.54 4.28 -19.51
C ARG A 25 16.86 2.92 -19.72
N PHE A 26 17.41 1.85 -19.16
CA PHE A 26 16.87 0.50 -19.31
C PHE A 26 15.88 0.16 -18.21
N SER A 27 14.95 -0.75 -18.54
CA SER A 27 14.01 -1.31 -17.58
C SER A 27 14.75 -2.22 -16.59
N VAL A 28 14.20 -2.42 -15.39
CA VAL A 28 14.78 -3.36 -14.41
C VAL A 28 14.98 -4.78 -14.97
N PRO A 29 14.04 -5.41 -15.71
CA PRO A 29 14.27 -6.75 -16.24
C PRO A 29 15.44 -6.81 -17.22
N ASP A 30 15.65 -5.78 -18.05
CA ASP A 30 16.78 -5.71 -18.97
C ASP A 30 18.10 -5.53 -18.21
N LEU A 31 18.11 -4.69 -17.17
CA LEU A 31 19.27 -4.48 -16.31
C LEU A 31 19.75 -5.76 -15.63
N VAL A 32 18.82 -6.58 -15.13
CA VAL A 32 19.15 -7.85 -14.47
C VAL A 32 19.87 -8.81 -15.43
N GLN A 33 19.54 -8.80 -16.72
CA GLN A 33 20.25 -9.61 -17.72
C GLN A 33 21.71 -9.17 -17.86
N PHE A 34 21.97 -7.86 -17.90
CA PHE A 34 23.32 -7.30 -18.02
C PHE A 34 24.21 -7.57 -16.79
N MET A 35 23.62 -7.83 -15.62
CA MET A 35 24.37 -8.15 -14.38
C MET A 35 25.22 -9.43 -14.49
N THR A 36 24.96 -10.29 -15.48
CA THR A 36 25.70 -11.55 -15.67
C THR A 36 26.97 -11.41 -16.51
N ILE A 37 27.16 -10.25 -17.17
CA ILE A 37 28.21 -10.08 -18.19
C ILE A 37 29.58 -9.81 -17.55
N SER A 38 29.64 -8.97 -16.52
CA SER A 38 30.91 -8.64 -15.84
C SER A 38 30.68 -8.22 -14.39
N ARG A 39 31.71 -8.40 -13.54
CA ARG A 39 31.66 -7.98 -12.12
C ARG A 39 31.50 -6.46 -11.97
N HIS A 40 32.11 -5.70 -12.87
CA HIS A 40 32.03 -4.24 -12.85
C HIS A 40 30.63 -3.74 -13.23
N ILE A 41 30.02 -4.31 -14.28
CA ILE A 41 28.63 -4.00 -14.65
C ILE A 41 27.68 -4.44 -13.54
N HIS A 42 27.94 -5.60 -12.94
CA HIS A 42 27.15 -6.10 -11.81
C HIS A 42 27.11 -5.10 -10.64
N SER A 43 28.26 -4.58 -10.20
CA SER A 43 28.31 -3.65 -9.07
C SER A 43 27.65 -2.31 -9.39
N LEU A 44 27.83 -1.78 -10.60
CA LEU A 44 27.17 -0.55 -11.05
C LEU A 44 25.65 -0.71 -11.12
N ILE A 45 25.16 -1.79 -11.74
CA ILE A 45 23.72 -2.06 -11.84
C ILE A 45 23.13 -2.30 -10.45
N LEU A 46 23.81 -3.03 -9.57
CA LEU A 46 23.33 -3.26 -8.21
C LEU A 46 23.15 -1.94 -7.45
N ARG A 47 24.09 -1.01 -7.56
CA ARG A 47 24.00 0.34 -6.97
C ARG A 47 22.83 1.14 -7.57
N LEU A 48 22.63 1.05 -8.88
CA LEU A 48 21.50 1.68 -9.57
C LEU A 48 20.15 1.11 -9.12
N LEU A 49 20.03 -0.21 -9.04
CA LEU A 49 18.81 -0.89 -8.60
C LEU A 49 18.49 -0.56 -7.14
N HIS A 50 19.50 -0.51 -6.27
CA HIS A 50 19.31 -0.10 -4.88
C HIS A 50 18.72 1.31 -4.78
N HIS A 51 19.27 2.27 -5.54
CA HIS A 51 18.74 3.63 -5.60
C HIS A 51 17.30 3.69 -6.13
N ARG A 52 16.99 2.93 -7.20
CA ARG A 52 15.62 2.84 -7.75
C ARG A 52 14.64 2.26 -6.74
N LEU A 53 15.03 1.22 -6.00
CA LEU A 53 14.20 0.62 -4.95
C LEU A 53 13.96 1.60 -3.79
N GLN A 54 14.96 2.39 -3.42
CA GLN A 54 14.80 3.41 -2.38
C GLN A 54 13.81 4.50 -2.80
N ILE A 55 13.85 4.93 -4.07
CA ILE A 55 12.86 5.87 -4.62
C ILE A 55 11.46 5.23 -4.67
N ALA A 56 11.37 3.99 -5.12
CA ALA A 56 10.11 3.25 -5.20
C ALA A 56 9.47 3.05 -3.82
N ALA A 57 10.27 2.79 -2.77
CA ALA A 57 9.77 2.68 -1.41
C ALA A 57 9.10 3.98 -0.90
N GLY A 58 9.50 5.14 -1.42
CA GLY A 58 8.87 6.43 -1.18
C GLY A 58 7.72 6.76 -2.15
N LEU A 59 7.27 5.81 -2.96
CA LEU A 59 6.22 5.92 -3.99
C LEU A 59 6.44 6.98 -5.08
N ALA A 60 7.59 7.64 -5.17
CA ALA A 60 7.93 8.58 -6.26
C ALA A 60 6.84 9.63 -6.62
N GLY A 61 6.01 10.04 -5.65
CA GLY A 61 4.89 10.98 -5.88
C GLY A 61 3.55 10.34 -6.24
N TYR A 62 3.46 9.00 -6.27
CA TYR A 62 2.22 8.24 -6.27
C TYR A 62 1.71 8.03 -4.84
N THR A 63 0.44 7.72 -4.71
CA THR A 63 -0.20 7.29 -3.46
C THR A 63 -0.62 5.84 -3.60
N LEU A 64 -0.38 5.02 -2.58
CA LEU A 64 -0.86 3.64 -2.52
C LEU A 64 -2.28 3.61 -1.95
N TYR A 65 -3.15 2.86 -2.62
CA TYR A 65 -4.53 2.61 -2.19
C TYR A 65 -4.71 1.11 -2.01
N VAL A 66 -5.36 0.73 -0.92
CA VAL A 66 -5.74 -0.66 -0.65
C VAL A 66 -7.21 -0.69 -0.28
N GLU A 67 -7.98 -1.53 -0.96
CA GLU A 67 -9.33 -1.87 -0.57
C GLU A 67 -9.33 -3.28 0.00
N CYS A 68 -9.98 -3.45 1.15
CA CYS A 68 -10.12 -4.75 1.80
C CYS A 68 -11.58 -4.90 2.24
N PHE A 69 -12.30 -5.87 1.67
CA PHE A 69 -13.73 -6.02 1.90
C PHE A 69 -14.18 -7.47 1.75
N HIS A 70 -15.31 -7.82 2.38
CA HIS A 70 -15.96 -9.10 2.13
C HIS A 70 -16.54 -9.11 0.70
N PRO A 71 -16.48 -10.21 -0.08
CA PRO A 71 -16.97 -10.27 -1.47
C PRO A 71 -18.38 -9.73 -1.67
N SER A 72 -19.28 -9.89 -0.69
CA SER A 72 -20.65 -9.35 -0.74
C SER A 72 -20.72 -7.81 -0.73
N ALA A 73 -19.64 -7.14 -0.33
CA ALA A 73 -19.55 -5.70 -0.16
C ALA A 73 -18.82 -4.97 -1.31
N GLN A 74 -18.40 -5.67 -2.38
CA GLN A 74 -17.55 -5.14 -3.47
C GLN A 74 -18.04 -3.82 -4.10
N TRP A 75 -19.35 -3.60 -4.16
CA TRP A 75 -19.94 -2.39 -4.73
C TRP A 75 -20.68 -1.52 -3.73
N THR A 76 -20.50 -1.82 -2.44
CA THR A 76 -21.15 -1.06 -1.37
C THR A 76 -20.23 0.08 -0.91
N PRO A 77 -20.82 1.20 -0.44
CA PRO A 77 -20.04 2.27 0.17
C PRO A 77 -19.32 1.83 1.46
N THR A 78 -19.65 0.64 1.98
CA THR A 78 -19.06 0.03 3.18
C THR A 78 -17.71 -0.65 2.90
N ALA A 79 -17.29 -0.81 1.64
CA ALA A 79 -15.98 -1.35 1.33
C ALA A 79 -14.87 -0.49 1.99
N THR A 80 -14.06 -1.11 2.85
CA THR A 80 -13.01 -0.38 3.57
C THR A 80 -11.92 0.04 2.60
N LYS A 81 -11.79 1.36 2.41
CA LYS A 81 -10.74 1.98 1.59
C LYS A 81 -9.65 2.53 2.49
N LEU A 82 -8.42 2.13 2.21
CA LEU A 82 -7.23 2.48 2.97
C LEU A 82 -6.33 3.35 2.10
N PHE A 83 -6.02 4.55 2.61
CA PHE A 83 -5.02 5.43 2.05
C PHE A 83 -3.68 5.15 2.73
N CYS A 84 -2.70 4.68 1.97
CA CYS A 84 -1.45 4.17 2.53
C CYS A 84 -0.34 5.22 2.45
N VAL A 85 0.08 5.72 3.62
CA VAL A 85 1.19 6.68 3.74
C VAL A 85 2.50 5.91 3.98
N PRO A 86 3.58 6.17 3.20
CA PRO A 86 4.85 5.47 3.39
C PRO A 86 5.41 5.76 4.79
N ILE A 87 5.70 4.69 5.53
CA ILE A 87 6.40 4.79 6.81
C ILE A 87 7.88 4.89 6.44
N GLY A 88 8.46 6.09 6.55
CA GLY A 88 9.86 6.39 6.18
C GLY A 88 10.94 5.68 7.00
N GLY A 89 10.60 4.56 7.65
CA GLY A 89 11.39 3.89 8.67
C GLY A 89 12.42 2.88 8.17
N GLU A 90 12.49 2.59 6.87
CA GLU A 90 13.47 1.62 6.39
C GLU A 90 14.10 2.10 5.08
N ARG A 91 15.14 2.93 5.20
CA ARG A 91 16.16 2.99 4.15
C ARG A 91 16.62 1.54 3.98
N LEU A 92 16.43 0.96 2.78
CA LEU A 92 17.05 -0.31 2.40
C LEU A 92 18.46 -0.25 2.98
N SER A 93 18.74 -1.14 3.94
CA SER A 93 19.92 -1.04 4.77
C SER A 93 21.11 -0.78 3.88
N ASP A 94 21.73 0.39 4.06
CA ASP A 94 22.88 0.84 3.28
C ASP A 94 23.85 -0.34 3.26
N PRO A 95 24.04 -1.03 2.11
CA PRO A 95 25.13 -1.97 2.01
C PRO A 95 26.35 -1.07 2.08
N SER A 96 26.83 -0.89 3.30
CA SER A 96 27.84 0.08 3.71
C SER A 96 28.74 0.47 2.55
N LEU A 97 28.81 1.78 2.35
CA LEU A 97 29.86 2.53 1.65
C LEU A 97 31.26 2.27 2.26
N ASP A 98 31.56 1.04 2.67
CA ASP A 98 32.93 0.55 2.72
C ASP A 98 33.22 0.04 1.31
N ASP A 99 33.83 0.94 0.54
CA ASP A 99 34.24 0.79 -0.87
C ASP A 99 35.17 -0.41 -1.15
N GLN A 100 35.33 -1.36 -0.20
CA GLN A 100 36.23 -2.49 -0.29
C GLN A 100 35.55 -3.88 -0.23
N GLU A 101 34.32 -4.02 0.29
CA GLU A 101 33.67 -5.35 0.46
C GLU A 101 32.50 -5.63 -0.51
N VAL A 102 32.07 -4.63 -1.29
CA VAL A 102 30.95 -4.75 -2.26
C VAL A 102 31.29 -5.67 -3.44
N VAL A 103 32.56 -6.05 -3.61
CA VAL A 103 33.02 -6.86 -4.76
C VAL A 103 32.60 -8.33 -4.63
N ASP A 104 32.35 -8.85 -3.42
CA ASP A 104 32.21 -10.30 -3.19
C ASP A 104 30.94 -10.76 -2.45
N CYS A 105 29.88 -9.94 -2.39
CA CYS A 105 28.63 -10.37 -1.76
C CYS A 105 27.70 -11.11 -2.72
N VAL A 106 28.05 -12.35 -3.09
CA VAL A 106 27.12 -13.29 -3.76
C VAL A 106 25.84 -13.38 -2.91
N GLY A 107 24.73 -12.83 -3.42
CA GLY A 107 23.44 -12.80 -2.72
C GLY A 107 22.99 -11.44 -2.21
N ALA A 108 23.76 -10.35 -2.37
CA ALA A 108 23.31 -8.99 -2.04
C ALA A 108 22.02 -8.63 -2.78
N GLY A 109 21.92 -8.97 -4.07
CA GLY A 109 20.69 -8.78 -4.84
C GLY A 109 19.48 -9.55 -4.27
N LYS A 110 19.67 -10.76 -3.72
CA LYS A 110 18.59 -11.51 -3.08
C LYS A 110 18.11 -10.86 -1.78
N LYS A 111 19.05 -10.32 -0.98
CA LYS A 111 18.71 -9.57 0.25
C LYS A 111 17.89 -8.33 -0.10
N ILE A 112 18.38 -7.54 -1.06
CA ILE A 112 17.70 -6.34 -1.57
C ILE A 112 16.31 -6.69 -2.12
N ALA A 113 16.17 -7.81 -2.82
CA ALA A 113 14.90 -8.25 -3.39
C ALA A 113 13.87 -8.75 -2.36
N ALA A 114 14.30 -9.09 -1.15
CA ALA A 114 13.46 -9.59 -0.08
C ALA A 114 12.89 -8.48 0.84
N HIS A 115 13.19 -7.21 0.56
CA HIS A 115 12.64 -6.10 1.34
C HIS A 115 11.17 -5.80 1.02
N TYR A 116 10.48 -5.35 2.06
CA TYR A 116 9.11 -4.88 2.01
C TYR A 116 9.05 -3.40 2.37
N SER A 117 8.36 -2.63 1.55
CA SER A 117 7.97 -1.26 1.86
C SER A 117 6.77 -1.29 2.78
N ARG A 118 6.82 -0.47 3.83
CA ARG A 118 5.81 -0.42 4.90
C ARG A 118 4.99 0.85 4.76
N PHE A 119 3.68 0.70 4.88
CA PHE A 119 2.75 1.81 4.76
C PHE A 119 1.77 1.81 5.92
N ARG A 120 1.46 3.00 6.42
CA ARG A 120 0.44 3.20 7.43
C ARG A 120 -0.89 3.45 6.73
N PRO A 121 -1.90 2.59 6.93
CA PRO A 121 -3.23 2.84 6.40
C PRO A 121 -3.91 3.97 7.17
N GLN A 122 -4.62 4.82 6.44
CA GLN A 122 -5.43 5.92 6.95
C GLN A 122 -6.81 5.84 6.30
N GLY A 123 -7.87 6.13 7.06
CA GLY A 123 -9.26 6.11 6.55
C GLY A 123 -9.61 7.40 5.83
N ASN A 124 -8.96 8.49 6.24
CA ASN A 124 -9.13 9.78 5.59
C ASN A 124 -8.19 9.91 4.42
N GLU A 125 -8.77 10.28 3.29
CA GLU A 125 -8.01 10.68 2.13
C GLU A 125 -7.09 11.84 2.50
N PRO A 126 -5.78 11.77 2.19
CA PRO A 126 -4.87 12.87 2.48
C PRO A 126 -5.43 14.12 1.81
N THR A 127 -5.81 15.09 2.62
CA THR A 127 -6.42 16.32 2.14
C THR A 127 -5.31 17.06 1.40
N TYR A 128 -5.18 16.83 0.09
CA TYR A 128 -4.51 17.79 -0.78
C TYR A 128 -5.24 19.07 -0.50
N LYS A 129 -4.51 20.04 0.07
CA LYS A 129 -5.06 21.34 0.42
C LYS A 129 -5.82 21.80 -0.81
N LYS A 130 -7.14 21.60 -0.82
CA LYS A 130 -8.02 22.51 -1.50
C LYS A 130 -7.60 23.78 -0.81
N ARG A 131 -6.84 24.61 -1.52
CA ARG A 131 -7.00 26.03 -1.37
C ARG A 131 -8.50 26.14 -1.54
N ARG A 132 -9.22 26.13 -0.42
CA ARG A 132 -10.51 26.75 -0.35
C ARG A 132 -10.11 28.18 -0.66
N GLU A 133 -9.98 28.51 -1.94
CA GLU A 133 -10.53 29.76 -2.40
C GLU A 133 -11.91 29.69 -1.81
N SER A 134 -12.04 30.32 -0.64
CA SER A 134 -13.30 30.71 -0.05
C SER A 134 -14.04 31.23 -1.24
N THR A 135 -14.93 30.39 -1.78
CA THR A 135 -15.79 30.80 -2.86
C THR A 135 -16.74 31.71 -2.12
N ARG A 136 -16.30 32.96 -1.97
CA ARG A 136 -17.07 34.02 -1.35
C ARG A 136 -18.41 33.91 -2.05
N ARG A 137 -19.45 33.62 -1.28
CA ARG A 137 -20.80 33.61 -1.86
C ARG A 137 -20.98 34.97 -2.54
N PRO A 138 -21.54 35.05 -3.75
CA PRO A 138 -21.79 36.33 -4.38
C PRO A 138 -22.54 37.25 -3.40
N GLY A 139 -21.91 38.37 -3.01
CA GLY A 139 -22.45 39.30 -1.99
C GLY A 139 -21.66 39.40 -0.68
N ASP A 140 -20.57 38.65 -0.50
CA ASP A 140 -19.78 38.68 0.74
C ASP A 140 -18.78 39.86 0.77
N ILE A 141 -19.30 41.04 1.13
CA ILE A 141 -18.55 42.30 1.23
C ILE A 141 -18.06 42.49 2.67
N PRO A 142 -16.76 42.76 2.91
CA PRO A 142 -16.24 43.04 4.24
C PRO A 142 -17.02 44.18 4.92
N GLY A 143 -17.56 43.90 6.11
CA GLY A 143 -18.37 44.86 6.89
C GLY A 143 -19.89 44.79 6.69
N SER A 144 -20.40 43.88 5.85
CA SER A 144 -21.84 43.63 5.74
C SER A 144 -22.38 42.82 6.94
N ARG A 145 -23.67 42.95 7.25
CA ARG A 145 -24.35 42.14 8.29
C ARG A 145 -24.35 40.63 8.03
N THR A 146 -24.13 40.22 6.78
CA THR A 146 -23.99 38.82 6.33
C THR A 146 -22.54 38.36 6.21
N TYR A 147 -21.57 39.26 6.45
CA TYR A 147 -20.17 38.92 6.51
C TYR A 147 -19.92 38.13 7.79
N SER A 148 -19.97 36.81 7.70
CA SER A 148 -19.46 35.97 8.76
C SER A 148 -17.96 36.22 8.83
N LEU A 149 -17.52 36.94 9.87
CA LEU A 149 -16.21 36.65 10.45
C LEU A 149 -16.32 35.21 10.94
N TYR A 150 -16.05 34.25 10.05
CA TYR A 150 -15.49 33.00 10.48
C TYR A 150 -14.19 33.39 11.14
N GLN A 151 -14.29 33.57 12.45
CA GLN A 151 -13.17 33.51 13.36
C GLN A 151 -12.51 32.19 13.02
N ASP A 152 -11.32 32.30 12.46
CA ASP A 152 -10.32 31.26 12.50
C ASP A 152 -10.16 30.86 13.97
N SER A 153 -11.04 30.00 14.48
CA SER A 153 -10.63 28.94 15.37
C SER A 153 -9.78 27.99 14.52
N GLU A 154 -8.62 28.49 14.11
CA GLU A 154 -7.39 27.72 13.85
C GLU A 154 -6.85 27.18 15.18
N GLU A 155 -7.74 26.56 15.94
CA GLU A 155 -7.45 25.34 16.68
C GLU A 155 -8.40 24.28 16.13
N GLY A 156 -8.36 24.10 14.81
CA GLY A 156 -8.37 22.75 14.28
C GLY A 156 -7.20 22.06 14.95
N THR A 157 -7.49 21.47 16.11
CA THR A 157 -6.58 20.62 16.83
C THR A 157 -5.96 19.72 15.78
N LEU A 158 -4.63 19.65 15.73
CA LEU A 158 -3.90 18.65 14.97
C LEU A 158 -4.16 17.26 15.60
N THR A 159 -5.43 16.89 15.75
CA THR A 159 -5.96 15.60 16.23
C THR A 159 -6.47 14.81 15.03
N GLY A 160 -5.76 14.91 13.90
CA GLY A 160 -5.95 14.03 12.74
C GLY A 160 -4.85 12.98 12.62
N ASP A 161 -3.83 13.02 13.48
CA ASP A 161 -2.87 11.95 13.61
C ASP A 161 -3.51 10.83 14.44
N ASP A 162 -3.53 9.63 13.86
CA ASP A 162 -3.75 8.33 14.54
C ASP A 162 -5.18 7.79 14.70
N GLU A 163 -6.17 8.20 13.88
CA GLU A 163 -7.39 7.39 13.80
C GLU A 163 -7.12 6.11 12.98
N ALA A 164 -6.84 5.03 13.71
CA ALA A 164 -6.60 3.73 13.10
C ALA A 164 -7.87 3.19 12.43
N VAL A 165 -7.74 2.74 11.18
CA VAL A 165 -8.87 2.22 10.42
C VAL A 165 -9.31 0.89 11.01
N CYS A 166 -10.60 0.77 11.33
CA CYS A 166 -11.18 -0.46 11.84
C CYS A 166 -12.30 -0.95 10.90
N ASP A 167 -12.44 -2.27 10.79
CA ASP A 167 -13.55 -2.93 10.09
C ASP A 167 -14.05 -4.12 10.93
N THR A 168 -15.26 -4.60 10.63
CA THR A 168 -15.86 -5.75 11.30
C THR A 168 -15.82 -6.98 10.39
N VAL A 169 -15.10 -8.01 10.82
CA VAL A 169 -15.05 -9.32 10.15
C VAL A 169 -16.04 -10.25 10.82
N THR A 170 -17.02 -10.73 10.06
CA THR A 170 -18.00 -11.72 10.50
C THR A 170 -17.66 -13.09 9.92
N ILE A 171 -17.80 -14.13 10.73
CA ILE A 171 -17.65 -15.54 10.35
C ILE A 171 -18.94 -16.25 10.73
N ASP A 172 -19.55 -16.94 9.75
CA ASP A 172 -20.78 -17.70 9.98
C ASP A 172 -20.52 -18.92 10.88
N SER A 173 -21.57 -19.35 11.57
CA SER A 173 -21.67 -20.57 12.39
C SER A 173 -20.89 -21.76 11.83
N HIS A 174 -21.18 -22.15 10.59
CA HIS A 174 -20.61 -23.33 9.94
C HIS A 174 -19.26 -23.09 9.26
N ASP A 175 -18.79 -21.84 9.23
CA ASP A 175 -17.54 -21.47 8.57
C ASP A 175 -16.37 -21.37 9.55
N LEU A 176 -15.23 -21.89 9.11
CA LEU A 176 -13.97 -21.80 9.84
C LEU A 176 -13.20 -20.49 9.57
N PHE A 177 -13.52 -19.81 8.48
CA PHE A 177 -12.86 -18.57 8.07
C PHE A 177 -13.81 -17.66 7.29
N SER A 178 -13.53 -16.36 7.32
CA SER A 178 -14.10 -15.40 6.38
C SER A 178 -13.07 -15.08 5.30
N GLN A 179 -13.54 -14.91 4.06
CA GLN A 179 -12.69 -14.54 2.94
C GLN A 179 -12.85 -13.05 2.65
N LEU A 180 -11.75 -12.31 2.70
CA LEU A 180 -11.69 -10.90 2.33
C LEU A 180 -11.04 -10.79 0.95
N MET A 181 -11.62 -9.99 0.07
CA MET A 181 -10.98 -9.55 -1.16
C MET A 181 -10.08 -8.36 -0.86
N THR A 182 -8.93 -8.33 -1.51
CA THR A 182 -7.96 -7.25 -1.40
C THR A 182 -7.60 -6.76 -2.78
N LEU A 183 -7.81 -5.47 -3.03
CA LEU A 183 -7.39 -4.78 -4.24
C LEU A 183 -6.35 -3.73 -3.86
N SER A 184 -5.22 -3.70 -4.55
CA SER A 184 -4.15 -2.73 -4.31
C SER A 184 -3.73 -2.07 -5.61
N TYR A 185 -3.62 -0.75 -5.60
CA TYR A 185 -3.24 0.05 -6.76
C TYR A 185 -2.51 1.32 -6.33
N ILE A 186 -1.66 1.83 -7.22
CA ILE A 186 -1.01 3.14 -7.07
C ILE A 186 -1.68 4.17 -7.96
N GLY A 187 -1.81 5.37 -7.44
CA GLY A 187 -2.48 6.47 -8.10
C GLY A 187 -1.74 7.79 -7.98
N GLN A 188 -1.53 8.51 -9.08
CA GLN A 188 -1.11 9.92 -9.05
C GLN A 188 -2.33 10.83 -9.15
N ARG A 189 -2.34 11.90 -8.35
CA ARG A 189 -3.42 12.89 -8.31
C ARG A 189 -3.02 14.21 -8.91
N ASP A 190 -3.92 14.78 -9.68
CA ASP A 190 -3.71 16.06 -10.33
C ASP A 190 -3.74 17.15 -9.24
N PRO A 191 -2.67 17.98 -9.12
CA PRO A 191 -2.61 19.03 -8.10
C PRO A 191 -3.75 20.06 -8.20
N GLY A 192 -4.32 20.26 -9.40
CA GLY A 192 -5.40 21.22 -9.62
C GLY A 192 -6.79 20.68 -9.25
N THR A 193 -7.17 19.55 -9.85
CA THR A 193 -8.52 18.97 -9.70
C THR A 193 -8.65 17.99 -8.53
N GLY A 194 -7.54 17.46 -8.02
CA GLY A 194 -7.51 16.40 -7.02
C GLY A 194 -7.94 15.03 -7.54
N LEU A 195 -8.26 14.91 -8.84
CA LEU A 195 -8.66 13.66 -9.47
C LEU A 195 -7.46 12.73 -9.67
N LEU A 196 -7.72 11.42 -9.59
CA LEU A 196 -6.76 10.40 -9.99
C LEU A 196 -6.64 10.38 -11.51
N PHE A 197 -5.43 10.57 -12.02
CA PHE A 197 -5.18 10.68 -13.47
C PHE A 197 -4.18 9.65 -13.98
N LYS A 198 -3.44 8.98 -13.09
CA LYS A 198 -2.58 7.84 -13.41
C LYS A 198 -2.87 6.77 -12.38
N VAL A 199 -3.43 5.64 -12.79
CA VAL A 199 -3.76 4.52 -11.91
C VAL A 199 -3.10 3.28 -12.48
N GLN A 200 -2.39 2.55 -11.64
CA GLN A 200 -1.76 1.29 -11.99
C GLN A 200 -2.03 0.27 -10.88
N ASP A 201 -2.58 -0.88 -11.28
CA ASP A 201 -2.85 -1.97 -10.36
C ASP A 201 -1.54 -2.59 -9.90
N ILE A 202 -1.45 -2.85 -8.59
CA ILE A 202 -0.35 -3.58 -7.97
C ILE A 202 -0.75 -5.05 -7.84
N GLY A 203 -1.94 -5.32 -7.34
CA GLY A 203 -2.36 -6.69 -7.19
C GLY A 203 -3.75 -6.82 -6.61
N GLU A 204 -4.41 -7.87 -7.05
CA GLU A 204 -5.65 -8.37 -6.49
C GLU A 204 -5.37 -9.72 -5.82
N GLY A 205 -6.02 -9.96 -4.69
CA GLY A 205 -5.90 -11.24 -4.02
C GLY A 205 -6.99 -11.42 -2.97
N THR A 206 -6.91 -12.56 -2.28
CA THR A 206 -7.85 -12.90 -1.21
C THR A 206 -7.09 -13.19 0.07
N ILE A 207 -7.58 -12.67 1.19
CA ILE A 207 -7.08 -12.98 2.53
C ILE A 207 -8.11 -13.88 3.23
N ARG A 208 -7.66 -15.01 3.78
CA ARG A 208 -8.51 -15.86 4.63
C ARG A 208 -8.23 -15.56 6.09
N VAL A 209 -9.26 -15.13 6.79
CA VAL A 209 -9.20 -14.79 8.21
C VAL A 209 -9.88 -15.91 8.99
N TRP A 210 -9.09 -16.71 9.70
CA TRP A 210 -9.57 -17.89 10.42
C TRP A 210 -10.14 -17.53 11.78
N ARG A 211 -11.20 -18.24 12.17
CA ARG A 211 -11.87 -18.13 13.47
C ARG A 211 -10.89 -18.30 14.62
N ASP A 212 -10.08 -19.36 14.59
CA ASP A 212 -9.08 -19.63 15.63
C ASP A 212 -8.02 -18.53 15.70
N TRP A 213 -7.57 -18.06 14.54
CA TRP A 213 -6.57 -16.99 14.43
C TRP A 213 -7.05 -15.69 15.07
N LEU A 214 -8.31 -15.31 14.82
CA LEU A 214 -8.96 -14.15 15.45
C LEU A 214 -9.13 -14.36 16.94
N SER A 215 -9.60 -15.53 17.36
CA SER A 215 -9.87 -15.82 18.77
C SER A 215 -8.61 -15.76 19.64
N GLN A 216 -7.49 -16.26 19.13
CA GLN A 216 -6.19 -16.26 19.81
C GLN A 216 -5.59 -14.86 19.94
N ARG A 217 -5.90 -13.94 19.02
CA ARG A 217 -5.29 -12.59 18.94
C ARG A 217 -6.18 -11.48 19.46
N CYS A 218 -7.40 -11.82 19.87
CA CYS A 218 -8.37 -10.86 20.38
C CYS A 218 -7.93 -10.35 21.76
N GLU A 219 -7.62 -9.06 21.85
CA GLU A 219 -7.12 -8.43 23.07
C GLU A 219 -8.20 -8.33 24.16
N LYS A 220 -9.48 -8.18 23.78
CA LYS A 220 -10.61 -8.00 24.70
C LYS A 220 -11.84 -8.77 24.24
N LYS A 221 -12.48 -9.50 25.17
CA LYS A 221 -13.84 -10.02 24.98
C LYS A 221 -14.78 -9.15 25.81
N THR A 222 -15.64 -8.40 25.13
CA THR A 222 -16.72 -7.63 25.76
C THR A 222 -18.04 -8.31 25.42
N TRP A 223 -18.86 -8.57 26.44
CA TRP A 223 -20.27 -8.83 26.17
C TRP A 223 -20.92 -7.54 25.67
N THR A 224 -22.01 -7.66 24.93
CA THR A 224 -22.85 -6.54 24.50
C THR A 224 -23.43 -5.68 25.64
N ASP A 225 -23.22 -6.07 26.92
CA ASP A 225 -23.55 -5.28 28.11
C ASP A 225 -22.42 -4.35 28.59
N GLY A 226 -21.27 -4.35 27.89
CA GLY A 226 -20.16 -3.43 28.19
C GLY A 226 -19.22 -3.90 29.29
N ASP A 227 -19.49 -5.04 29.93
CA ASP A 227 -18.61 -5.61 30.93
C ASP A 227 -17.36 -6.24 30.25
N PRO A 228 -16.15 -5.72 30.54
CA PRO A 228 -14.92 -6.27 29.97
C PRO A 228 -14.54 -7.57 30.70
N ILE A 229 -14.44 -8.67 29.95
CA ILE A 229 -13.81 -9.89 30.44
C ILE A 229 -12.33 -9.83 30.05
N ALA A 230 -11.47 -9.65 31.04
CA ALA A 230 -10.02 -9.80 30.87
C ALA A 230 -9.71 -11.28 30.56
N ILE A 231 -9.21 -11.55 29.35
CA ILE A 231 -8.76 -12.89 29.00
C ILE A 231 -7.37 -13.07 29.59
N HIS A 232 -7.27 -13.87 30.64
CA HIS A 232 -5.99 -14.42 31.04
C HIS A 232 -5.61 -15.47 30.00
N HIS A 233 -4.59 -15.19 29.20
CA HIS A 233 -3.96 -16.22 28.37
C HIS A 233 -3.16 -17.14 29.30
N ASP A 234 -3.72 -18.31 29.62
CA ASP A 234 -2.93 -19.40 30.17
C ASP A 234 -1.90 -19.80 29.11
N SER A 235 -0.65 -19.45 29.36
CA SER A 235 0.49 -19.91 28.58
C SER A 235 0.68 -21.41 28.83
N ALA A 236 -0.11 -22.23 28.14
CA ALA A 236 0.06 -23.67 28.10
C ALA A 236 0.17 -24.12 26.63
N ASP A 237 1.35 -24.65 26.32
CA ASP A 237 1.71 -25.47 25.17
C ASP A 237 1.91 -24.82 23.80
N THR A 238 3.07 -24.17 23.66
CA THR A 238 4.00 -24.51 22.57
C THR A 238 5.36 -24.89 23.15
N SER A 239 5.49 -26.17 23.52
CA SER A 239 6.77 -26.84 23.72
C SER A 239 7.31 -27.26 22.36
N ASP A 240 8.19 -26.42 21.80
CA ASP A 240 9.42 -26.79 21.06
C ASP A 240 9.86 -25.60 20.23
N ASP A 241 10.62 -24.70 20.85
CA ASP A 241 11.67 -23.89 20.20
C ASP A 241 12.49 -23.17 21.29
N LYS A 242 13.19 -23.96 22.10
CA LYS A 242 14.30 -23.44 22.93
C LYS A 242 15.54 -23.27 22.04
N ALA A 243 15.71 -22.09 21.47
CA ALA A 243 17.02 -21.62 21.04
C ALA A 243 17.16 -20.10 21.21
N ASN A 244 17.77 -19.73 22.35
CA ASN A 244 18.69 -18.61 22.49
C ASN A 244 18.13 -17.17 22.44
N SER A 245 17.37 -16.79 23.47
CA SER A 245 17.14 -15.38 23.84
C SER A 245 18.38 -14.82 24.53
N ASN A 246 19.38 -14.40 23.73
CA ASN A 246 20.35 -13.41 24.19
C ASN A 246 19.75 -12.04 23.85
N ARG A 247 19.12 -11.39 24.84
CA ARG A 247 18.52 -10.05 24.70
C ARG A 247 19.62 -9.01 24.55
N ASP A 248 20.01 -8.77 23.31
CA ASP A 248 20.67 -7.54 22.92
C ASP A 248 19.60 -6.57 22.40
N ASN A 249 19.51 -5.39 23.01
CA ASN A 249 18.54 -4.34 22.68
C ASN A 249 18.92 -3.66 21.36
N THR A 250 18.87 -4.41 20.27
CA THR A 250 18.83 -3.86 18.91
C THR A 250 17.44 -4.17 18.36
N VAL A 251 16.81 -3.19 17.72
CA VAL A 251 15.51 -3.36 17.03
C VAL A 251 15.72 -4.43 15.96
N GLU A 252 15.48 -5.70 16.32
CA GLU A 252 15.60 -6.81 15.39
C GLU A 252 14.62 -6.55 14.25
N LYS A 253 15.16 -6.48 13.03
CA LYS A 253 14.40 -6.32 11.79
C LYS A 253 13.50 -7.53 11.61
N ILE A 254 12.28 -7.47 12.15
CA ILE A 254 11.30 -8.55 12.04
C ILE A 254 10.93 -8.65 10.55
N ASN A 255 11.33 -9.73 9.91
CA ASN A 255 10.90 -10.06 8.56
C ASN A 255 9.36 -10.24 8.60
N PRO A 256 8.58 -9.45 7.85
CA PRO A 256 7.11 -9.48 7.94
C PRO A 256 6.51 -10.84 7.56
N THR A 257 7.25 -11.66 6.79
CA THR A 257 6.80 -13.02 6.43
C THR A 257 6.75 -13.97 7.63
N LYS A 258 7.46 -13.65 8.73
CA LYS A 258 7.44 -14.41 9.97
C LYS A 258 6.45 -13.86 11.00
N ASP A 259 5.92 -12.66 10.78
CA ASP A 259 4.95 -12.07 11.69
C ASP A 259 3.59 -12.73 11.49
N CYS A 260 3.14 -13.45 12.52
CA CYS A 260 1.87 -14.16 12.50
C CYS A 260 0.65 -13.23 12.57
N LYS A 261 0.84 -11.92 12.75
CA LYS A 261 -0.20 -10.87 12.64
C LYS A 261 -0.38 -10.37 11.20
N VAL A 262 0.55 -10.68 10.31
CA VAL A 262 0.48 -10.31 8.89
C VAL A 262 -0.25 -11.41 8.14
N LEU A 263 -1.36 -11.06 7.50
CA LEU A 263 -2.04 -11.92 6.54
C LEU A 263 -1.71 -11.45 5.14
N TRP A 264 -1.29 -12.40 4.30
CA TRP A 264 -0.87 -12.14 2.94
C TRP A 264 -2.04 -12.32 1.99
N ALA A 265 -2.25 -11.36 1.08
CA ALA A 265 -3.16 -11.55 -0.03
C ALA A 265 -2.64 -12.73 -0.85
N ASN A 266 -3.47 -13.75 -1.06
CA ASN A 266 -3.14 -15.08 -1.63
C ASN A 266 -2.60 -14.98 -3.07
N THR A 267 -1.39 -14.46 -3.14
CA THR A 267 -0.54 -14.30 -4.31
C THR A 267 0.63 -15.24 -4.06
N ARG A 268 1.04 -16.01 -5.08
CA ARG A 268 2.11 -17.01 -4.95
C ARG A 268 3.41 -16.44 -4.37
N ASP A 269 3.61 -15.12 -4.52
CA ASP A 269 4.88 -14.46 -4.28
C ASP A 269 4.92 -13.57 -3.04
N TYR A 270 3.87 -13.59 -2.20
CA TYR A 270 3.76 -12.76 -0.98
C TYR A 270 4.03 -11.28 -1.27
N ASN A 271 3.41 -10.73 -2.33
CA ASN A 271 3.73 -9.38 -2.79
C ASN A 271 3.05 -8.30 -1.94
N VAL A 272 1.86 -8.60 -1.40
CA VAL A 272 1.05 -7.67 -0.61
C VAL A 272 0.56 -8.37 0.66
N GLY A 273 0.82 -7.75 1.82
CA GLY A 273 0.42 -8.24 3.12
C GLY A 273 -0.18 -7.13 3.98
N ILE A 274 -1.10 -7.49 4.86
CA ILE A 274 -1.78 -6.56 5.77
C ILE A 274 -1.60 -7.08 7.19
N LYS A 275 -1.13 -6.21 8.08
CA LYS A 275 -1.03 -6.48 9.51
C LYS A 275 -2.30 -6.03 10.20
N PHE A 276 -2.93 -6.99 10.86
CA PHE A 276 -4.16 -6.76 11.59
C PHE A 276 -3.93 -6.76 13.10
N ARG A 277 -4.68 -5.93 13.81
CA ARG A 277 -4.83 -5.98 15.27
C ARG A 277 -6.28 -6.28 15.62
N VAL A 278 -6.51 -7.32 16.41
CA VAL A 278 -7.87 -7.78 16.74
C VAL A 278 -8.29 -7.18 18.08
N LYS A 279 -9.21 -6.21 18.06
CA LYS A 279 -9.60 -5.44 19.25
C LYS A 279 -10.64 -6.13 20.09
N GLU A 280 -11.79 -6.43 19.49
CA GLU A 280 -13.00 -6.81 20.22
C GLU A 280 -13.76 -7.91 19.50
N ARG A 281 -14.40 -8.78 20.28
CA ARG A 281 -15.38 -9.76 19.80
C ARG A 281 -16.78 -9.26 20.16
N LYS A 282 -17.61 -8.98 19.16
CA LYS A 282 -19.02 -8.64 19.34
C LYS A 282 -19.86 -9.91 19.20
N TRP A 283 -20.68 -10.19 20.20
CA TRP A 283 -21.72 -11.21 20.15
C TRP A 283 -23.04 -10.56 19.74
N ASP A 284 -23.87 -11.23 18.95
CA ASP A 284 -25.19 -10.70 18.61
C ASP A 284 -26.19 -11.01 19.73
N LYS A 285 -27.04 -10.03 20.12
CA LYS A 285 -28.06 -10.20 21.17
C LYS A 285 -29.30 -10.92 20.66
N ASP A 286 -29.52 -10.94 19.35
CA ASP A 286 -30.73 -11.47 18.73
C ASP A 286 -30.74 -13.00 18.57
N ASP A 287 -29.68 -13.69 19.01
CA ASP A 287 -29.63 -15.16 19.10
C ASP A 287 -29.65 -15.60 20.57
N PRO A 288 -30.84 -15.68 21.21
CA PRO A 288 -30.95 -15.96 22.62
C PRO A 288 -30.64 -17.44 22.90
N LEU A 289 -29.43 -17.70 23.39
CA LEU A 289 -29.11 -18.73 24.39
C LEU A 289 -29.88 -20.07 24.27
N ILE A 290 -29.92 -20.67 23.09
CA ILE A 290 -30.10 -22.13 22.94
C ILE A 290 -28.79 -22.71 22.40
N ASN A 291 -27.67 -22.32 23.01
CA ASN A 291 -26.41 -23.02 22.84
C ASN A 291 -26.48 -24.30 23.68
N SER A 292 -27.18 -25.32 23.20
CA SER A 292 -26.66 -26.67 23.37
C SER A 292 -25.21 -26.63 22.89
N ASN A 293 -24.27 -27.10 23.71
CA ASN A 293 -22.80 -27.07 23.53
C ASN A 293 -22.24 -27.62 22.19
N ASP A 294 -23.07 -27.87 21.20
CA ASP A 294 -22.80 -28.62 19.97
C ASP A 294 -23.07 -27.82 18.67
N VAL A 295 -23.53 -26.57 18.75
CA VAL A 295 -23.78 -25.71 17.57
C VAL A 295 -22.81 -24.52 17.59
N ASP A 296 -21.87 -24.49 16.64
CA ASP A 296 -20.97 -23.36 16.44
C ASP A 296 -21.76 -22.11 16.06
N ALA A 297 -21.67 -21.04 16.86
CA ALA A 297 -22.36 -19.78 16.59
C ALA A 297 -21.57 -18.87 15.63
N ALA A 298 -22.27 -17.98 14.93
CA ALA A 298 -21.63 -16.90 14.16
C ALA A 298 -20.86 -15.95 15.09
N VAL A 299 -19.73 -15.42 14.63
CA VAL A 299 -18.86 -14.55 15.44
C VAL A 299 -18.40 -13.35 14.64
N SER A 300 -18.40 -12.19 15.30
CA SER A 300 -18.00 -10.90 14.73
C SER A 300 -16.80 -10.35 15.50
N TYR A 301 -15.75 -9.96 14.79
CA TYR A 301 -14.55 -9.34 15.36
C TYR A 301 -14.31 -7.95 14.75
N VAL A 302 -13.96 -6.98 15.58
CA VAL A 302 -13.45 -5.69 15.12
C VAL A 302 -11.95 -5.80 14.93
N VAL A 303 -11.50 -5.60 13.69
CA VAL A 303 -10.08 -5.63 13.29
C VAL A 303 -9.61 -4.24 12.92
N GLU A 304 -8.44 -3.86 13.40
CA GLU A 304 -7.72 -2.64 13.04
C GLU A 304 -6.64 -2.96 12.00
N PHE A 305 -6.54 -2.13 10.98
CA PHE A 305 -5.47 -2.17 9.97
C PHE A 305 -4.27 -1.40 10.51
N GLU A 306 -3.21 -2.10 10.91
CA GLU A 306 -2.03 -1.47 11.54
C GLU A 306 -1.01 -1.02 10.48
N GLU A 307 -0.67 -1.92 9.56
CA GLU A 307 0.34 -1.67 8.52
C GLU A 307 0.02 -2.47 7.25
N VAL A 308 0.41 -1.92 6.10
CA VAL A 308 0.40 -2.59 4.80
C VAL A 308 1.84 -2.80 4.34
N PHE A 309 2.15 -4.00 3.88
CA PHE A 309 3.45 -4.39 3.35
C PHE A 309 3.33 -4.65 1.86
N VAL A 310 4.19 -4.01 1.07
CA VAL A 310 4.33 -4.31 -0.36
C VAL A 310 5.78 -4.62 -0.65
N LYS A 311 6.04 -5.74 -1.34
CA LYS A 311 7.39 -6.13 -1.73
C LYS A 311 8.00 -5.02 -2.59
N THR A 312 9.15 -4.47 -2.20
CA THR A 312 9.69 -3.25 -2.83
C THR A 312 10.08 -3.47 -4.30
N THR A 313 10.55 -4.67 -4.63
CA THR A 313 10.84 -5.06 -6.03
C THR A 313 9.58 -5.11 -6.88
N HIS A 314 8.49 -5.64 -6.33
CA HIS A 314 7.20 -5.65 -7.00
C HIS A 314 6.69 -4.21 -7.22
N LEU A 315 6.76 -3.37 -6.19
CA LEU A 315 6.38 -1.95 -6.27
C LEU A 315 7.17 -1.19 -7.35
N LEU A 316 8.49 -1.41 -7.43
CA LEU A 316 9.34 -0.79 -8.46
C LEU A 316 8.92 -1.19 -9.88
N LEU A 317 8.64 -2.49 -10.10
CA LEU A 317 8.21 -2.99 -11.41
C LEU A 317 6.86 -2.39 -11.83
N GLU A 318 5.91 -2.25 -10.91
CA GLU A 318 4.62 -1.63 -11.21
C GLU A 318 4.73 -0.11 -11.44
N LEU A 319 5.61 0.59 -10.72
CA LEU A 319 5.90 2.00 -10.98
C LEU A 319 6.49 2.22 -12.38
N GLU A 320 7.42 1.35 -12.81
CA GLU A 320 7.98 1.41 -14.16
C GLU A 320 6.93 1.18 -15.24
N LYS A 321 6.02 0.23 -15.02
CA LYS A 321 4.88 0.00 -15.93
C LYS A 321 3.98 1.22 -16.01
N ALA A 322 3.67 1.85 -14.87
CA ALA A 322 2.87 3.07 -14.83
C ALA A 322 3.52 4.18 -15.67
N GLU A 323 4.83 4.41 -15.50
CA GLU A 323 5.60 5.40 -16.27
C GLU A 323 5.64 5.09 -17.78
N ALA A 324 5.81 3.82 -18.15
CA ALA A 324 5.79 3.38 -19.54
C ALA A 324 4.40 3.56 -20.19
N MET A 325 3.32 3.25 -19.46
CA MET A 325 1.96 3.45 -19.94
C MET A 325 1.67 4.92 -20.24
N ILE A 326 2.14 5.86 -19.42
CA ILE A 326 1.95 7.30 -19.64
C ILE A 326 2.63 7.77 -20.92
N THR A 327 3.85 7.29 -21.16
CA THR A 327 4.61 7.64 -22.37
C THR A 327 3.89 7.15 -23.63
N ASN A 328 3.13 6.06 -23.54
CA ASN A 328 2.37 5.49 -24.65
C ASN A 328 0.92 6.04 -24.74
N GLN A 329 0.29 6.40 -23.62
CA GLN A 329 -1.09 6.88 -23.52
C GLN A 329 -1.24 8.40 -23.65
N SER A 330 -0.14 9.16 -23.73
CA SER A 330 -0.20 10.62 -23.95
C SER A 330 -0.95 11.05 -25.22
N GLU A 331 -1.38 10.10 -26.05
CA GLU A 331 -2.22 10.32 -27.24
C GLU A 331 -3.73 10.16 -26.98
N ARG A 332 -4.19 9.57 -25.86
CA ARG A 332 -5.62 9.38 -25.54
C ARG A 332 -5.89 9.44 -24.03
N ALA A 333 -6.44 10.55 -23.55
CA ALA A 333 -6.87 10.71 -22.16
C ALA A 333 -8.22 10.00 -21.91
N ILE A 334 -8.32 9.26 -20.79
CA ILE A 334 -9.58 8.72 -20.26
C ILE A 334 -9.87 9.46 -18.94
N VAL A 335 -11.01 10.15 -18.89
CA VAL A 335 -11.47 10.91 -17.72
C VAL A 335 -12.48 10.05 -16.96
N PHE A 336 -12.16 9.68 -15.72
CA PHE A 336 -13.14 9.08 -14.80
C PHE A 336 -13.79 10.19 -13.97
N GLY A 337 -15.02 10.55 -14.34
CA GLY A 337 -15.89 11.39 -13.51
C GLY A 337 -16.69 10.53 -12.53
N SER A 338 -16.73 10.93 -11.25
CA SER A 338 -17.75 10.44 -10.31
C SER A 338 -19.03 11.23 -10.57
N PHE A 339 -20.06 10.57 -11.10
CA PHE A 339 -21.36 11.19 -11.38
C PHE A 339 -22.31 10.90 -10.21
N ALA A 340 -22.58 11.92 -9.41
CA ALA A 340 -23.77 11.93 -8.55
C ALA A 340 -25.01 11.99 -9.45
N ALA A 341 -25.90 11.01 -9.31
CA ALA A 341 -27.09 10.85 -10.14
C ALA A 341 -27.97 12.11 -10.14
N GLY A 342 -28.08 12.75 -11.31
CA GLY A 342 -28.97 13.86 -11.57
C GLY A 342 -29.39 13.85 -13.04
N ASN A 343 -30.68 13.55 -13.25
CA ASN A 343 -31.46 13.50 -14.49
C ASN A 343 -30.79 13.90 -15.82
N ILE A 344 -30.77 12.92 -16.73
CA ILE A 344 -30.33 13.03 -18.11
C ILE A 344 -31.40 13.71 -18.96
N GLN A 345 -31.11 14.89 -19.50
CA GLN A 345 -31.54 15.28 -20.84
C GLN A 345 -30.30 15.23 -21.74
N VAL A 346 -30.27 14.28 -22.67
CA VAL A 346 -29.24 14.20 -23.70
C VAL A 346 -29.61 15.19 -24.80
N GLU A 347 -28.94 16.33 -24.83
CA GLU A 347 -28.92 17.19 -26.02
C GLU A 347 -27.64 16.86 -26.81
N THR A 348 -27.78 16.03 -27.84
CA THR A 348 -26.69 15.74 -28.78
C THR A 348 -26.66 16.85 -29.82
N ALA A 349 -25.69 17.75 -29.75
CA ALA A 349 -25.47 18.75 -30.77
C ALA A 349 -24.82 18.12 -32.03
N GLY A 350 -25.62 17.99 -33.09
CA GLY A 350 -25.19 18.37 -34.45
C GLY A 350 -24.41 17.35 -35.28
N GLY A 351 -25.04 16.24 -35.66
CA GLY A 351 -24.64 15.40 -36.81
C GLY A 351 -25.75 15.35 -37.83
N GLN A 352 -25.71 16.24 -38.83
CA GLN A 352 -26.74 16.42 -39.85
C GLN A 352 -26.71 15.27 -40.87
N LEU A 353 -27.64 14.32 -40.75
CA LEU A 353 -27.93 13.34 -41.80
C LEU A 353 -29.14 13.83 -42.62
N ARG A 354 -28.87 14.22 -43.86
CA ARG A 354 -29.88 14.44 -44.90
C ARG A 354 -30.51 13.09 -45.27
N TYR A 355 -31.83 13.01 -45.18
CA TYR A 355 -32.63 12.13 -46.00
C TYR A 355 -33.42 13.01 -46.97
N GLU A 356 -33.32 12.71 -48.26
CA GLU A 356 -34.30 13.14 -49.26
C GLU A 356 -34.92 11.89 -49.91
N PRO A 357 -36.15 12.01 -50.44
CA PRO A 357 -37.14 10.94 -50.53
C PRO A 357 -36.87 9.81 -51.52
#